data_AF-A0A5J4PZZ0-F1
#
_entry.id   AF-A0A5J4PZZ0-F1
#
_cell.length_a   1.000
_cell.length_b   1.000
_cell.length_c   1.000
_cell.angle_alpha   90.00
_cell.angle_beta   90.00
_cell.angle_gamma   90.00
#
_symmetry.space_group_name_H-M   'P 1'
#
loop_
_entity.id
_entity.type
_entity.pdbx_description
1 polymer ?
#
loop_
_entity_poly.entity_id
_entity_poly.type
_entity_poly.pdbx_seq_one_letter_code
_entity_poly.pdbx_strand_id
1 'polypeptide(L)'
;MPKGRNKQLIKNRDERLCIRYYFWTEVRRLRFDDALKILSEQEFFLSEERILSIVRQSNKKHSIMPIEKVRFPRLTYQQLALFTDEAGYPVSQIHRDSKSE
;
A
#
# COMPACT_ATOMS: atom_id res chain seq x y z
N MET A 1 6.46 -33.13 -28.79
CA MET A 1 6.54 -32.23 -27.62
C MET A 1 5.71 -31.00 -27.91
N PRO A 2 4.81 -30.54 -27.02
CA PRO A 2 4.05 -29.32 -27.28
C PRO A 2 5.05 -28.16 -27.39
N LYS A 3 5.11 -27.51 -28.55
CA LYS A 3 5.98 -26.36 -28.79
C LYS A 3 5.48 -25.21 -27.90
N GLY A 4 6.14 -24.98 -26.78
CA GLY A 4 5.77 -23.95 -25.83
C GLY A 4 6.84 -23.72 -24.76
N ARG A 5 6.77 -22.57 -24.09
CA ARG A 5 7.63 -22.28 -22.95
C ARG A 5 7.29 -23.23 -21.80
N ASN A 6 8.32 -23.73 -21.11
CA ASN A 6 8.13 -24.58 -19.94
C ASN A 6 7.43 -23.80 -18.82
N LYS A 7 6.18 -24.18 -18.51
CA LYS A 7 5.34 -23.50 -17.52
C LYS A 7 5.95 -23.52 -16.12
N GLN A 8 6.65 -24.59 -15.75
CA GLN A 8 7.29 -24.72 -14.44
C GLN A 8 8.42 -23.70 -14.29
N LEU A 9 9.27 -23.57 -15.31
CA LEU A 9 10.37 -22.59 -15.29
C LEU A 9 9.86 -21.15 -15.24
N ILE A 10 8.77 -20.83 -15.94
CA ILE A 10 8.13 -19.51 -15.85
C ILE A 10 7.63 -19.26 -14.42
N LYS A 11 6.97 -20.23 -13.81
CA LYS A 11 6.45 -20.09 -12.44
C LYS A 11 7.59 -19.84 -11.44
N ASN A 12 8.67 -20.62 -11.53
CA ASN A 12 9.84 -20.46 -10.67
C ASN A 12 10.50 -19.07 -10.85
N ARG A 13 10.58 -18.59 -12.09
CA ARG A 13 11.07 -17.23 -12.38
C ARG A 13 10.18 -16.17 -11.74
N ASP A 14 8.86 -16.27 -11.94
CA ASP A 14 7.90 -15.29 -11.44
C ASP A 14 7.88 -15.24 -9.91
N GLU A 15 8.03 -16.37 -9.24
CA GLU A 15 8.21 -16.46 -7.77
C GLU A 15 9.50 -15.77 -7.33
N ARG A 16 10.64 -16.06 -7.99
CA ARG A 16 11.93 -15.44 -7.68
C ARG A 16 11.90 -13.92 -7.89
N LEU A 17 11.23 -13.47 -8.94
CA LEU A 17 11.04 -12.06 -9.25
C LEU A 17 10.26 -11.34 -8.15
N CYS A 18 9.18 -11.93 -7.65
CA CYS A 18 8.40 -11.32 -6.56
C CYS A 18 9.21 -11.18 -5.27
N ILE A 19 10.03 -12.19 -4.93
CA ILE A 19 10.93 -12.12 -3.77
C ILE A 19 11.95 -11.00 -3.93
N ARG A 20 12.54 -10.82 -5.12
CA ARG A 20 13.50 -9.75 -5.39
C ARG A 20 12.85 -8.37 -5.38
N TYR A 21 11.65 -8.24 -5.95
CA TYR A 21 10.87 -7.02 -5.89
C TYR A 21 10.59 -6.61 -4.43
N TYR A 22 10.14 -7.56 -3.59
CA TYR A 22 9.94 -7.31 -2.15
C TYR A 22 11.21 -6.85 -1.44
N PHE A 23 12.37 -7.47 -1.75
CA PHE A 23 13.64 -7.05 -1.17
C PHE A 23 13.97 -5.59 -1.51
N TRP A 24 13.78 -5.18 -2.77
CA TRP A 24 14.07 -3.82 -3.20
C TRP A 24 13.10 -2.79 -2.57
N THR A 25 11.80 -3.09 -2.51
CA THR A 25 10.79 -2.14 -2.01
C THR A 25 10.69 -2.11 -0.48
N GLU A 26 10.77 -3.25 0.20
CA GLU A 26 10.57 -3.31 1.66
C GLU A 26 11.88 -3.25 2.45
N VAL A 27 12.90 -4.00 2.03
CA VAL A 27 14.18 -4.08 2.77
C VAL A 27 15.07 -2.90 2.42
N ARG A 28 15.25 -2.62 1.13
CA ARG A 28 16.07 -1.51 0.65
C ARG A 28 15.32 -0.19 0.52
N ARG A 29 13.97 -0.20 0.66
CA ARG A 29 13.11 0.99 0.60
C ARG A 29 13.28 1.82 -0.68
N LEU A 30 13.61 1.17 -1.80
CA LEU A 30 13.68 1.82 -3.10
C LEU A 30 12.28 2.17 -3.61
N ARG A 31 12.20 3.28 -4.35
CA ARG A 31 10.98 3.65 -5.06
C ARG A 31 10.64 2.56 -6.08
N PHE A 32 9.35 2.39 -6.34
CA PHE A 32 8.86 1.34 -7.24
C PHE A 32 9.47 1.46 -8.65
N ASP A 33 9.60 2.68 -9.19
CA ASP A 33 10.16 2.93 -10.53
C ASP A 33 11.62 2.45 -10.62
N ASP A 34 12.44 2.77 -9.61
CA ASP A 34 13.85 2.39 -9.57
C ASP A 34 14.02 0.88 -9.35
N ALA A 35 13.17 0.27 -8.52
CA ALA A 35 13.15 -1.16 -8.33
C ALA A 35 12.82 -1.90 -9.64
N LEU A 36 11.90 -1.38 -10.45
CA LEU A 36 11.57 -1.96 -11.76
C LEU A 36 12.73 -1.86 -12.75
N LYS A 37 13.43 -0.72 -12.81
CA LYS A 37 14.62 -0.57 -13.66
C LYS A 37 15.70 -1.57 -13.31
N ILE A 38 16.02 -1.74 -12.02
CA ILE A 38 17.01 -2.72 -11.57
C ILE A 38 16.61 -4.15 -11.96
N LEU A 39 15.36 -4.53 -11.71
CA LEU A 39 14.86 -5.86 -12.05
C LEU A 39 14.84 -6.11 -13.56
N SER A 40 14.53 -5.06 -14.34
CA SER A 40 14.48 -5.07 -15.80
C SER A 40 15.88 -5.21 -16.40
N GLU A 41 16.81 -4.33 -16.03
CA GLU A 41 18.09 -4.18 -16.73
C GLU A 41 19.21 -5.07 -16.16
N GLN A 42 19.15 -5.44 -14.88
CA GLN A 42 20.28 -6.09 -14.20
C GLN A 42 20.02 -7.54 -13.81
N GLU A 43 18.76 -7.89 -13.48
CA GLU A 43 18.46 -9.21 -12.91
C GLU A 43 17.70 -10.14 -13.87
N PHE A 44 16.56 -9.69 -14.42
CA PHE A 44 15.63 -10.57 -15.13
C PHE A 44 15.55 -10.32 -16.63
N PHE A 45 16.04 -9.18 -17.13
CA PHE A 45 16.06 -8.85 -18.57
C PHE A 45 14.67 -8.96 -19.20
N LEU A 46 13.67 -8.45 -18.48
CA LEU A 46 12.26 -8.40 -18.88
C LEU A 46 11.81 -6.95 -18.92
N SER A 47 10.91 -6.62 -19.84
CA SER A 47 10.31 -5.28 -19.86
C SER A 47 9.63 -4.96 -18.52
N GLU A 48 9.74 -3.70 -18.10
CA GLU A 48 9.12 -3.21 -16.87
C GLU A 48 7.61 -3.50 -16.82
N GLU A 49 6.92 -3.35 -17.96
CA GLU A 49 5.50 -3.70 -18.09
C GLU A 49 5.23 -5.17 -17.75
N ARG A 50 6.10 -6.09 -18.22
CA ARG A 50 5.97 -7.52 -17.91
C ARG A 50 6.21 -7.78 -16.44
N ILE A 51 7.21 -7.15 -15.84
CA ILE A 51 7.52 -7.27 -14.41
C ILE A 51 6.32 -6.78 -13.58
N LEU A 52 5.78 -5.61 -13.91
CA LEU A 52 4.58 -5.06 -13.29
C LEU A 52 3.38 -6.00 -13.38
N SER A 53 3.15 -6.61 -14.55
CA SER A 53 2.04 -7.56 -14.72
C SER A 53 2.19 -8.78 -13.79
N ILE A 54 3.41 -9.31 -13.65
CA ILE A 54 3.73 -10.46 -12.79
C ILE A 54 3.52 -10.08 -11.31
N VAL A 55 4.05 -8.94 -10.89
CA VAL A 55 3.92 -8.44 -9.50
C VAL A 55 2.45 -8.19 -9.15
N ARG A 56 1.68 -7.53 -10.03
CA ARG A 56 0.24 -7.32 -9.81
C ARG A 56 -0.53 -8.63 -9.68
N GLN A 57 -0.16 -9.63 -10.50
CA GLN A 57 -0.81 -10.93 -10.48
C GLN A 57 -0.44 -11.76 -9.24
N SER A 58 0.77 -11.58 -8.68
CA SER A 58 1.12 -12.19 -7.39
C SER A 58 0.41 -11.50 -6.23
N ASN A 59 0.32 -10.17 -6.24
CA ASN A 59 -0.32 -9.40 -5.18
C ASN A 59 -1.84 -9.69 -5.10
N LYS A 60 -2.49 -9.96 -6.24
CA LYS A 60 -3.90 -10.43 -6.26
C LYS A 60 -4.12 -11.75 -5.50
N LYS A 61 -3.11 -12.62 -5.39
CA LYS A 61 -3.21 -13.87 -4.62
C LYS A 61 -3.15 -13.61 -3.11
N HIS A 62 -2.40 -12.60 -2.71
CA HIS A 62 -2.36 -12.11 -1.34
C HIS A 62 -3.42 -11.02 -1.21
N SER A 63 -4.71 -11.39 -1.25
CA SER A 63 -5.79 -10.44 -0.98
C SER A 63 -5.51 -9.81 0.38
N ILE A 64 -5.02 -8.57 0.36
CA ILE A 64 -4.84 -7.76 1.55
C ILE A 64 -6.23 -7.70 2.16
N MET A 65 -6.41 -8.39 3.29
CA MET A 65 -7.65 -8.29 4.05
C MET A 65 -7.90 -6.79 4.26
N PRO A 66 -9.11 -6.28 4.04
CA PRO A 66 -9.39 -4.86 4.22
C PRO A 66 -8.83 -4.43 5.57
N ILE A 67 -7.91 -3.46 5.57
CA ILE A 67 -7.39 -2.90 6.81
C ILE A 67 -8.61 -2.46 7.60
N GLU A 68 -8.82 -3.06 8.77
CA GLU A 68 -9.94 -2.72 9.62
C GLU A 68 -9.87 -1.22 9.87
N LYS A 69 -10.83 -0.48 9.35
CA LYS A 69 -10.90 0.96 9.58
C LYS A 69 -11.16 1.13 11.06
N VAL A 70 -10.11 1.44 11.81
CA VAL A 70 -10.22 1.73 13.24
C VAL A 70 -11.20 2.89 13.38
N ARG A 71 -12.37 2.59 13.96
CA ARG A 71 -13.41 3.58 14.18
C ARG A 71 -12.93 4.48 15.32
N PHE A 72 -12.38 5.64 14.98
CA PHE A 72 -12.14 6.67 15.97
C PHE A 72 -13.49 7.26 16.40
N PRO A 73 -13.71 7.49 17.70
CA PRO A 73 -14.88 8.20 18.15
C PRO A 73 -14.85 9.61 17.55
N ARG A 74 -15.89 9.98 16.79
CA ARG A 74 -16.10 11.38 16.44
C ARG A 74 -16.69 12.05 17.67
N LEU A 75 -15.88 12.82 18.39
CA LEU A 75 -16.36 13.60 19.52
C LEU A 75 -17.38 14.64 19.03
N THR A 76 -18.57 14.64 19.62
CA THR A 76 -19.54 15.71 19.37
C THR A 76 -19.08 16.98 20.10
N TYR A 77 -19.55 18.15 19.66
CA TYR A 77 -19.24 19.40 20.35
C TYR A 77 -19.64 19.39 21.84
N GLN A 78 -20.76 18.73 22.17
CA GLN A 78 -21.19 18.53 23.56
C GLN A 78 -20.18 17.71 24.37
N GLN A 79 -19.54 16.72 23.75
CA GLN A 79 -18.48 15.93 24.37
C GLN A 79 -17.16 16.72 24.45
N LEU A 80 -16.89 17.62 23.49
CA LEU A 80 -15.74 18.51 23.53
C LEU A 80 -15.82 19.52 24.68
N ALA A 81 -17.02 20.05 24.95
CA ALA A 81 -17.26 20.99 26.05
C ALA A 81 -17.01 20.40 27.45
N LEU A 82 -16.85 19.08 27.59
CA LEU A 82 -16.44 18.44 28.84
C LEU A 82 -14.95 18.62 29.14
N PHE A 83 -14.14 18.97 28.13
CA PHE A 83 -12.73 19.28 28.33
C PHE A 83 -12.59 20.75 28.74
N THR A 84 -11.84 21.00 29.83
CA THR A 84 -11.58 22.33 30.37
C THR A 84 -10.53 23.08 29.54
N ASP A 85 -10.65 24.41 29.44
CA ASP A 85 -9.73 25.27 28.69
C ASP A 85 -8.29 25.34 29.28
N GLU A 86 -8.04 24.66 30.40
CA GLU A 86 -6.77 24.70 31.15
C GLU A 86 -5.56 24.15 30.36
N ALA A 87 -5.78 23.31 29.36
CA ALA A 87 -4.71 22.77 28.50
C ALA A 87 -4.26 23.75 27.39
N GLY A 88 -4.75 25.00 27.39
CA GLY A 88 -4.44 26.00 26.37
C GLY A 88 -5.22 25.83 25.06
N TYR A 89 -6.24 24.97 25.06
CA TYR A 89 -7.18 24.82 23.95
C TYR A 89 -8.52 25.41 24.37
N PRO A 90 -8.86 26.63 23.91
CA PRO A 90 -10.11 27.27 24.28
C PRO A 90 -11.26 26.60 23.51
N VAL A 91 -11.80 25.52 24.06
CA VAL A 91 -12.95 24.79 23.52
C VAL A 91 -14.16 25.73 23.43
N SER A 92 -14.25 26.68 24.37
CA SER A 92 -15.22 27.78 24.40
C SER A 92 -15.21 28.68 23.16
N GLN A 93 -14.11 28.74 22.40
CA GLN A 93 -13.99 29.54 21.16
C GLN A 93 -14.41 28.78 19.90
N ILE A 94 -14.71 27.49 20.00
CA ILE A 94 -15.19 26.69 18.86
C ILE A 94 -16.65 27.10 18.59
N HIS A 95 -16.84 28.10 17.74
CA HIS A 95 -18.17 28.62 17.39
C HIS A 95 -18.95 27.62 16.53
N ARG A 96 -20.22 27.43 16.89
CA ARG A 96 -21.15 26.57 16.17
C ARG A 96 -21.80 27.40 15.06
N ASP A 97 -21.36 27.23 13.81
CA ASP A 97 -22.25 27.52 12.67
C ASP A 97 -23.31 26.42 12.65
N SER A 98 -24.28 26.56 13.57
CA SER A 98 -25.50 25.78 13.53
C SER A 98 -26.23 26.27 12.29
N LYS A 99 -26.12 25.54 11.18
CA LYS A 99 -27.10 25.65 10.12
C LYS A 99 -28.41 25.14 10.73
N SER A 100 -29.18 26.08 11.27
CA SER A 100 -30.56 25.88 11.68
C SER A 100 -31.34 25.45 10.43
N GLU A 101 -31.77 24.19 10.38
CA GLU A 101 -32.96 23.79 9.64
C GLU A 101 -34.17 23.90 10.56
#